data_AF-A0A6B3HQI2-F1
#
_entry.id   AF-A0A6B3HQI2-F1
#
_cell.length_a   1.000
_cell.length_b   1.000
_cell.length_c   1.000
_cell.angle_alpha   90.00
_cell.angle_beta   90.00
_cell.angle_gamma   90.00
#
_symmetry.space_group_name_H-M   'P 1'
#
loop_
_entity.id
_entity.type
_entity.pdbx_description
1 polymer ?
#
loop_
_entity_poly.entity_id
_entity_poly.type
_entity_poly.pdbx_seq_one_letter_code
_entity_poly.pdbx_strand_id
1 'polypeptide(L)'
;HHEMGASHAQALTGEHPFAKAYVHAGMVGLDGEKMSKSRGNLVFVSALRRAGVDPAALRLALLSHHYRSDWEWTDQVLADAVERLARWRAAVSRPDGRPADALVEEVREALSDDLDTPAALAAVDRWAELQSAEG
;
A
#
# COMPACT_ATOMS: atom_id res chain seq x y z
N HIS A 1 19.65 12.59 5.76
CA HIS A 1 20.52 11.56 5.14
C HIS A 1 20.61 11.76 3.63
N HIS A 2 19.49 11.81 2.90
CA HIS A 2 19.49 12.00 1.44
C HIS A 2 20.17 13.30 1.00
N GLU A 3 19.94 14.42 1.69
CA GLU A 3 20.60 15.70 1.41
C GLU A 3 22.13 15.59 1.46
N MET A 4 22.67 14.99 2.53
CA MET A 4 24.12 14.76 2.65
C MET A 4 24.64 13.82 1.55
N GLY A 5 23.87 12.79 1.19
CA GLY A 5 24.21 11.89 0.09
C GLY A 5 24.29 12.61 -1.26
N ALA A 6 23.32 13.48 -1.56
CA ALA A 6 23.30 14.29 -2.77
C ALA A 6 24.48 15.26 -2.81
N SER A 7 24.78 15.94 -1.70
CA SER A 7 25.91 16.86 -1.58
C SER A 7 27.25 16.16 -1.80
N HIS A 8 27.45 14.97 -1.22
CA HIS A 8 28.66 14.18 -1.46
C HIS A 8 28.81 13.78 -2.93
N ALA A 9 27.73 13.33 -3.58
CA ALA A 9 27.78 12.92 -4.99
C ALA A 9 28.09 14.11 -5.91
N GLN A 10 27.48 15.26 -5.67
CA GLN A 10 27.72 16.49 -6.44
C GLN A 10 29.17 16.97 -6.28
N ALA A 11 29.68 17.00 -5.05
CA ALA A 11 31.07 17.41 -4.79
C ALA A 11 32.10 16.47 -5.44
N LEU A 12 31.81 15.17 -5.51
CA LEU A 12 32.71 14.18 -6.08
C LEU A 12 32.69 14.15 -7.61
N THR A 13 31.53 14.36 -8.23
CA THR A 13 31.33 14.19 -9.68
C THR A 13 31.32 15.50 -10.46
N GLY A 14 31.02 16.63 -9.80
CA GLY A 14 30.74 17.90 -10.47
C GLY A 14 29.38 17.94 -11.19
N GLU A 15 28.57 16.89 -11.11
CA GLU A 15 27.27 16.80 -11.80
C GLU A 15 26.13 17.25 -10.88
N HIS A 16 25.18 18.03 -11.43
CA HIS A 16 24.00 18.52 -10.72
C HIS A 16 22.77 18.57 -11.65
N PRO A 17 21.57 18.18 -11.18
CA PRO A 17 21.26 17.64 -9.85
C PRO A 17 21.64 16.15 -9.73
N PHE A 18 21.86 15.68 -8.50
CA PHE A 18 22.16 14.25 -8.24
C PHE A 18 21.01 13.31 -8.66
N ALA A 19 19.77 13.73 -8.48
CA ALA A 19 18.58 12.99 -8.92
C ALA A 19 17.52 13.95 -9.44
N LYS A 20 16.69 13.49 -10.38
CA LYS A 20 15.56 14.26 -10.94
C LYS A 20 14.31 14.21 -10.07
N ALA A 21 14.20 13.20 -9.20
CA ALA A 21 13.10 13.03 -8.28
C ALA A 21 13.58 12.35 -6.99
N TYR A 22 12.95 12.71 -5.87
CA TYR A 22 13.13 12.06 -4.57
C TYR A 22 11.77 11.67 -4.02
N VAL A 23 11.63 10.40 -3.63
CA VAL A 23 10.38 9.82 -3.15
C VAL A 23 10.57 9.44 -1.68
N HIS A 24 9.73 9.97 -0.81
CA HIS A 24 9.78 9.70 0.64
C HIS A 24 8.42 9.13 1.07
N ALA A 25 8.46 8.01 1.77
CA ALA A 25 7.26 7.42 2.36
C ALA A 25 6.87 8.17 3.64
N GLY A 26 5.56 8.22 3.91
CA GLY A 26 5.01 8.71 5.16
C GLY A 26 5.39 7.82 6.35
N MET A 27 5.26 8.37 7.53
CA MET A 27 5.51 7.70 8.80
C MET A 27 4.33 6.82 9.20
N VAL A 28 4.63 5.65 9.78
CA VAL A 28 3.63 4.79 10.41
C VAL A 28 3.70 4.99 11.93
N GLY A 29 2.57 5.35 12.53
CA GLY A 29 2.38 5.44 13.98
C GLY A 29 1.64 4.22 14.55
N LEU A 30 1.64 4.10 15.88
CA LEU A 30 0.88 3.14 16.67
C LEU A 30 0.42 3.82 17.96
N ASP A 31 -0.88 3.75 18.24
CA ASP A 31 -1.51 4.32 19.44
C ASP A 31 -1.18 5.82 19.65
N GLY A 32 -1.14 6.59 18.55
CA GLY A 32 -0.85 8.03 18.57
C GLY A 32 0.63 8.36 18.73
N GLU A 33 1.51 7.36 18.63
CA GLU A 33 2.94 7.50 18.80
C GLU A 33 3.70 6.95 17.59
N LYS A 34 4.75 7.64 17.16
CA LYS A 34 5.61 7.14 16.10
C LYS A 34 6.17 5.76 16.43
N MET A 35 6.07 4.82 15.48
CA MET A 35 6.72 3.51 15.62
C MET A 35 8.25 3.64 15.60
N SER A 36 8.92 3.06 16.59
CA SER A 36 10.39 3.03 16.63
C SER A 36 10.94 1.90 17.50
N LYS A 37 12.16 1.45 17.17
CA LYS A 37 12.88 0.44 17.97
C LYS A 37 13.08 0.89 19.42
N SER A 38 13.47 2.15 19.64
CA SER A 38 13.74 2.69 20.96
C SER A 38 12.50 2.76 21.86
N ARG A 39 11.31 2.90 21.28
CA ARG A 39 10.04 2.88 22.01
C ARG A 39 9.48 1.47 22.24
N GLY A 40 10.05 0.45 21.61
CA GLY A 40 9.61 -0.94 21.75
C GLY A 40 8.20 -1.23 21.18
N ASN A 41 7.62 -0.30 20.42
CA ASN A 41 6.23 -0.35 19.94
C ASN A 41 6.12 -0.81 18.48
N LEU A 42 7.04 -1.67 18.03
CA LEU A 42 7.05 -2.14 16.64
C LEU A 42 6.10 -3.33 16.45
N VAL A 43 5.23 -3.23 15.45
CA VAL A 43 4.51 -4.38 14.90
C VAL A 43 5.39 -5.04 13.84
N PHE A 44 5.88 -6.25 14.11
CA PHE A 44 6.76 -6.95 13.19
C PHE A 44 5.98 -7.77 12.18
N VAL A 45 6.20 -7.50 10.88
CA VAL A 45 5.70 -8.33 9.77
C VAL A 45 6.04 -9.81 9.97
N SER A 46 7.23 -10.12 10.48
CA SER A 46 7.63 -11.52 10.75
C SER A 46 6.81 -12.17 11.86
N ALA A 47 6.38 -11.41 12.86
CA ALA A 47 5.50 -11.90 13.92
C ALA A 47 4.09 -12.14 13.38
N LEU A 48 3.53 -11.18 12.64
CA LEU A 48 2.23 -11.32 11.97
C LEU A 48 2.19 -12.54 11.04
N ARG A 49 3.26 -12.73 10.25
CA ARG A 49 3.38 -13.92 9.39
C ARG A 49 3.44 -15.23 10.16
N ARG A 50 4.18 -15.30 11.28
CA ARG A 50 4.21 -16.50 12.14
C ARG A 50 2.85 -16.77 12.79
N ALA A 51 2.07 -15.73 13.06
CA ALA A 51 0.71 -15.84 13.56
C ALA A 51 -0.32 -16.26 12.48
N GLY A 52 0.11 -16.51 11.24
CA GLY A 52 -0.75 -17.01 10.17
C GLY A 52 -1.40 -15.95 9.29
N VAL A 53 -1.04 -14.67 9.46
CA VAL A 53 -1.57 -13.60 8.60
C VAL A 53 -1.09 -13.78 7.16
N ASP A 54 -2.04 -13.73 6.23
CA ASP A 54 -1.77 -13.82 4.80
C ASP A 54 -0.91 -12.61 4.33
N PRO A 55 0.26 -12.84 3.69
CA PRO A 55 1.07 -11.75 3.17
C PRO A 55 0.36 -10.84 2.16
N ALA A 56 -0.69 -11.31 1.48
CA ALA A 56 -1.50 -10.46 0.61
C ALA A 56 -2.36 -9.48 1.42
N ALA A 57 -2.90 -9.89 2.58
CA ALA A 57 -3.64 -8.99 3.46
C ALA A 57 -2.72 -7.92 4.05
N LEU A 58 -1.49 -8.29 4.44
CA LEU A 58 -0.49 -7.31 4.88
C LEU A 58 -0.17 -6.28 3.80
N ARG A 59 -0.10 -6.69 2.51
CA ARG A 59 0.09 -5.73 1.42
C ARG A 59 -1.11 -4.81 1.26
N LEU A 60 -2.33 -5.33 1.35
CA LEU A 60 -3.54 -4.50 1.25
C LEU A 60 -3.66 -3.51 2.42
N ALA A 61 -3.24 -3.90 3.62
CA ALA A 61 -3.15 -3.01 4.78
C ALA A 61 -2.16 -1.85 4.58
N LEU A 62 -1.07 -2.08 3.84
CA LEU A 62 -0.11 -1.01 3.52
C LEU A 62 -0.62 -0.14 2.36
N LEU A 63 -1.19 -0.77 1.32
CA LEU A 63 -1.66 -0.11 0.10
C LEU A 63 -2.97 0.66 0.29
N SER A 64 -3.69 0.45 1.40
CA SER A 64 -4.88 1.23 1.77
C SER A 64 -4.57 2.67 2.15
N HIS A 65 -3.29 3.04 2.23
CA HIS A 65 -2.82 4.38 2.50
C HIS A 65 -1.93 4.84 1.35
N HIS A 66 -2.05 6.11 0.96
CA HIS A 66 -1.15 6.69 -0.03
C HIS A 66 0.29 6.70 0.51
N TYR A 67 1.28 6.29 -0.31
CA TYR A 67 2.63 5.99 0.18
C TYR A 67 3.31 7.15 0.95
N ARG A 68 3.01 8.40 0.56
CA ARG A 68 3.57 9.63 1.15
C ARG A 68 2.79 10.19 2.35
N SER A 69 1.64 9.62 2.69
CA SER A 69 0.81 10.08 3.79
C SER A 69 1.21 9.39 5.10
N ASP A 70 1.26 10.15 6.19
CA ASP A 70 1.38 9.60 7.53
C ASP A 70 0.08 8.87 7.91
N TRP A 71 0.19 7.74 8.60
CA TRP A 71 -0.97 6.95 9.03
C TRP A 71 -0.67 6.13 10.28
N GLU A 72 -1.72 5.67 10.96
CA GLU A 72 -1.63 4.86 12.17
C GLU A 72 -1.93 3.41 11.86
N TRP A 73 -1.04 2.51 12.26
CA TRP A 73 -1.35 1.09 12.29
C TRP A 73 -2.34 0.81 13.41
N THR A 74 -3.42 0.10 13.07
CA THR A 74 -4.37 -0.42 14.07
C THR A 74 -4.74 -1.85 13.71
N ASP A 75 -5.27 -2.60 14.67
CA ASP A 75 -5.81 -3.94 14.41
C ASP A 75 -6.96 -3.88 13.38
N GLN A 76 -7.72 -2.78 13.34
CA GLN A 76 -8.78 -2.57 12.37
C GLN A 76 -8.25 -2.49 10.94
N VAL A 77 -7.11 -1.82 10.70
CA VAL A 77 -6.48 -1.77 9.36
C VAL A 77 -6.18 -3.18 8.85
N LEU A 78 -5.69 -4.05 9.74
CA LEU A 78 -5.44 -5.44 9.37
C LEU A 78 -6.74 -6.22 9.13
N ALA A 79 -7.74 -6.05 9.99
CA ALA A 79 -9.04 -6.70 9.85
C ALA A 79 -9.71 -6.35 8.52
N ASP A 80 -9.74 -5.06 8.17
CA ASP A 80 -10.30 -4.54 6.92
C ASP A 80 -9.57 -5.11 5.70
N ALA A 81 -8.24 -5.21 5.77
CA ALA A 81 -7.43 -5.77 4.69
C ALA A 81 -7.66 -7.28 4.49
N VAL A 82 -7.88 -8.03 5.58
CA VAL A 82 -8.23 -9.46 5.52
C VAL A 82 -9.62 -9.64 4.89
N GLU A 83 -10.60 -8.83 5.29
CA GLU A 83 -11.94 -8.88 4.72
C GLU A 83 -11.93 -8.51 3.23
N ARG A 84 -11.25 -7.41 2.87
CA ARG A 84 -11.06 -7.00 1.48
C ARG A 84 -10.45 -8.12 0.64
N LEU A 85 -9.39 -8.76 1.13
CA LEU A 85 -8.76 -9.88 0.43
C LEU A 85 -9.73 -11.04 0.20
N ALA A 86 -10.54 -11.38 1.23
CA ALA A 86 -11.52 -12.44 1.13
C ALA A 86 -12.60 -12.11 0.07
N ARG A 87 -13.11 -10.88 0.05
CA ARG A 87 -14.07 -10.41 -0.96
C ARG A 87 -13.49 -10.51 -2.37
N TRP A 88 -12.26 -10.03 -2.57
CA TRP A 88 -11.62 -10.09 -3.88
C TRP A 88 -11.39 -11.53 -4.35
N ARG A 89 -10.93 -12.41 -3.46
CA ARG A 89 -10.76 -13.83 -3.77
C ARG A 89 -12.08 -14.51 -4.12
N ALA A 90 -13.17 -14.18 -3.43
CA ALA A 90 -14.49 -14.70 -3.76
C ALA A 90 -14.95 -14.25 -5.15
N ALA A 91 -14.80 -12.96 -5.48
CA ALA A 91 -15.18 -12.41 -6.78
C ALA A 91 -14.43 -13.09 -7.94
N VAL A 92 -13.11 -13.25 -7.84
CA VAL A 92 -12.30 -13.86 -8.92
C VAL A 92 -12.44 -15.37 -9.04
N SER A 93 -12.97 -16.04 -8.01
CA SER A 93 -13.17 -17.50 -8.04
C SER A 93 -14.48 -17.91 -8.73
N ARG A 94 -15.29 -16.95 -9.17
CA ARG A 94 -16.56 -17.22 -9.83
C ARG A 94 -16.37 -17.65 -11.29
N PRO A 95 -17.19 -18.59 -11.80
CA PRO A 95 -17.09 -19.07 -13.18
C PRO A 95 -17.57 -18.05 -14.22
N ASP A 96 -18.38 -17.06 -13.82
CA ASP A 96 -19.00 -16.02 -14.64
C ASP A 96 -18.25 -14.68 -14.51
N GLY A 97 -16.92 -14.71 -14.53
CA GLY A 97 -16.08 -13.53 -14.31
C GLY A 97 -16.38 -12.37 -15.28
N ARG A 98 -16.68 -11.19 -14.72
CA ARG A 98 -16.84 -9.94 -15.48
C ARG A 98 -15.52 -9.54 -16.17
N PRO A 99 -15.57 -8.94 -17.37
CA PRO A 99 -14.38 -8.37 -18.02
C PRO A 99 -13.64 -7.42 -17.08
N ALA A 100 -12.31 -7.49 -17.10
CA ALA A 100 -11.44 -6.69 -16.24
C ALA A 100 -10.70 -5.58 -17.00
N ASP A 101 -10.90 -5.44 -18.32
CA ASP A 101 -10.16 -4.47 -19.13
C ASP A 101 -10.35 -3.02 -18.63
N ALA A 102 -11.60 -2.63 -18.36
CA ALA A 102 -11.91 -1.31 -17.80
C ALA A 102 -11.32 -1.12 -16.39
N LEU A 103 -11.33 -2.17 -15.57
CA LEU A 103 -10.70 -2.14 -14.24
C LEU A 103 -9.18 -1.93 -14.35
N VAL A 104 -8.53 -2.61 -15.30
CA VAL A 104 -7.08 -2.49 -15.51
C VAL A 104 -6.71 -1.06 -15.91
N GLU A 105 -7.48 -0.43 -16.78
CA GLU A 105 -7.26 0.97 -17.15
C GLU A 105 -7.47 1.92 -15.97
N GLU A 106 -8.51 1.72 -15.17
CA GLU A 106 -8.76 2.53 -13.97
C GLU A 106 -7.64 2.39 -12.92
N VAL A 107 -7.13 1.17 -12.72
CA VAL A 107 -5.96 0.93 -11.86
C VAL A 107 -4.70 1.61 -12.42
N ARG A 108 -4.49 1.59 -13.74
CA ARG A 108 -3.35 2.28 -14.37
C ARG A 108 -3.44 3.79 -14.22
N GLU A 109 -4.63 4.36 -14.36
CA GLU A 109 -4.86 5.80 -14.18
C GLU A 109 -4.55 6.22 -12.75
N ALA A 110 -5.12 5.52 -11.76
CA ALA A 110 -4.85 5.77 -10.35
C ALA A 110 -3.36 5.65 -10.00
N LEU A 111 -2.67 4.62 -10.49
CA LEU A 111 -1.23 4.45 -10.22
C LEU A 111 -0.36 5.48 -10.95
N SER A 112 -0.84 6.06 -12.06
CA SER A 112 -0.14 7.12 -12.78
C SER A 112 -0.26 8.47 -12.07
N ASP A 113 -1.28 8.64 -11.23
CA ASP A 113 -1.45 9.79 -10.33
C ASP A 113 -0.72 9.54 -9.00
N ASP A 114 0.60 9.76 -9.00
CA ASP A 114 1.47 9.67 -7.80
C ASP A 114 1.36 8.36 -7.00
N LEU A 115 1.17 7.23 -7.69
CA LEU A 115 0.94 5.93 -7.06
C LEU A 115 -0.24 5.95 -6.08
N ASP A 116 -1.39 6.50 -6.48
CA ASP A 116 -2.62 6.48 -5.69
C ASP A 116 -3.18 5.06 -5.54
N THR A 117 -2.57 4.32 -4.62
CA THR A 117 -2.99 2.97 -4.27
C THR A 117 -4.36 2.93 -3.61
N PRO A 118 -4.78 3.87 -2.73
CA PRO A 118 -6.17 3.92 -2.27
C PRO A 118 -7.21 3.95 -3.40
N ALA A 119 -7.02 4.79 -4.43
CA ALA A 119 -7.92 4.83 -5.57
C ALA A 119 -7.88 3.53 -6.38
N ALA A 120 -6.69 2.96 -6.59
CA ALA A 120 -6.55 1.67 -7.27
C ALA A 120 -7.25 0.53 -6.51
N LEU A 121 -7.14 0.47 -5.17
CA LEU A 121 -7.86 -0.52 -4.36
C LEU A 121 -9.37 -0.31 -4.44
N ALA A 122 -9.84 0.94 -4.41
CA ALA A 122 -11.26 1.27 -4.53
C ALA A 122 -11.86 0.83 -5.89
N ALA A 123 -11.08 0.91 -6.98
CA ALA A 123 -11.49 0.38 -8.29
C ALA A 123 -11.72 -1.14 -8.23
N VAL A 124 -10.79 -1.89 -7.62
CA VAL A 124 -10.92 -3.34 -7.46
C VAL A 124 -12.08 -3.70 -6.51
N ASP A 125 -12.29 -2.93 -5.43
CA ASP A 125 -13.45 -3.08 -4.54
C ASP A 125 -14.76 -3.00 -5.32
N ARG A 126 -14.95 -1.94 -6.13
CA ARG A 126 -16.15 -1.78 -6.98
C ARG A 126 -16.33 -2.93 -7.95
N TRP A 127 -15.27 -3.37 -8.62
CA TRP A 127 -15.35 -4.50 -9.54
C TRP A 127 -15.77 -5.79 -8.83
N ALA A 128 -15.22 -6.05 -7.63
CA ALA A 128 -15.56 -7.22 -6.83
C ALA A 128 -17.01 -7.19 -6.30
N GLU A 129 -17.52 -6.00 -5.94
CA GLU A 129 -18.91 -5.80 -5.53
C GLU A 129 -19.88 -6.08 -6.67
N LEU A 130 -19.61 -5.56 -7.87
CA LEU A 130 -20.44 -5.79 -9.05
C LEU A 130 -20.51 -7.27 -9.42
N GLN A 131 -19.37 -7.97 -9.33
CA GLN A 131 -19.31 -9.42 -9.55
C GLN A 131 -20.10 -10.22 -8.51
N SER A 132 -20.34 -9.65 -7.32
CA SER A 132 -21.12 -10.28 -6.25
C SER A 132 -22.62 -9.97 -6.34
N ALA A 133 -23.01 -8.84 -6.93
CA ALA A 133 -24.38 -8.37 -7.02
C ALA A 133 -25.16 -8.89 -8.25
N GLU A 134 -24.48 -9.20 -9.35
CA GLU A 134 -25.08 -9.70 -10.60
C GLU A 134 -25.20 -11.25 -10.64
N GLY A 135 -25.12 -11.91 -9.48
CA GLY A 135 -25.10 -13.37 -9.33
C GLY A 135 -26.29 -13.95 -8.58
#